data_AF-Q0D316-F1
#
_entry.id   AF-Q0D316-F1
#
_cell.length_a   1.000
_cell.length_b   1.000
_cell.length_c   1.000
_cell.angle_alpha   90.00
_cell.angle_beta   90.00
_cell.angle_gamma   90.00
#
_symmetry.space_group_name_H-M   'P 1'
#
loop_
_entity.id
_entity.type
_entity.pdbx_description
1 polymer ?
#
loop_
_entity_poly.entity_id
_entity_poly.type
_entity_poly.pdbx_seq_one_letter_code
_entity_poly.pdbx_strand_id
1 'polypeptide(L)'
;KKMSHRRAFIMIIFTWVWAVCWSIGPIFGWGKYTLEGVLCNCSFDYISRDPTTRSNVLCMYIFAFCCPILIIFFCYFNIVMAVSNHEKEMAAMAKRLNAKELRKAQAGANAEMRLAKISIVIVSQFLLSWSPYAVVALLAQFGPLEWVTPYAAQLPVMFAKASAIHNPMIYSVSHPKFREAISETFPWLLTCCQFDDKETEEDKEAEAEIPAGEQSGDAPSADAAQMKEMMAMMQKMQQQQQQQPAGYPPPAGYPPQGYPPQGYPPQGYPPQGYPPQGYPPQGAPPQGAPPAAAPPQG
;
A
#
# COMPACT_ATOMS: atom_id res chain seq x y z
N LYS A 1 -6.95 1.69 0.58
CA LYS A 1 -6.51 2.04 -0.80
C LYS A 1 -5.65 0.88 -1.32
N LYS A 2 -6.04 0.20 -2.41
CA LYS A 2 -5.36 -0.99 -2.95
C LYS A 2 -3.90 -0.69 -3.34
N MET A 3 -3.06 -1.73 -3.36
CA MET A 3 -1.67 -1.62 -3.80
C MET A 3 -1.61 -1.29 -5.30
N SER A 4 -0.81 -0.30 -5.68
CA SER A 4 -0.60 0.07 -7.08
C SER A 4 0.81 -0.32 -7.52
N HIS A 5 1.03 -0.62 -8.80
CA HIS A 5 2.37 -0.94 -9.34
C HIS A 5 3.44 0.08 -8.97
N ARG A 6 3.15 1.39 -9.07
CA ARG A 6 4.11 2.46 -8.70
C ARG A 6 4.55 2.36 -7.23
N ARG A 7 3.58 2.17 -6.31
CA ARG A 7 3.87 2.01 -4.88
C ARG A 7 4.67 0.73 -4.61
N ALA A 8 4.25 -0.39 -5.19
CA ALA A 8 4.93 -1.67 -5.04
C ALA A 8 6.39 -1.60 -5.54
N PHE A 9 6.62 -0.99 -6.70
CA PHE A 9 7.95 -0.83 -7.28
C PHE A 9 8.87 0.00 -6.37
N ILE A 10 8.38 1.12 -5.83
CA ILE A 10 9.15 1.94 -4.87
C ILE A 10 9.47 1.14 -3.60
N MET A 11 8.49 0.38 -3.08
CA MET A 11 8.70 -0.46 -1.89
C MET A 11 9.73 -1.55 -2.12
N ILE A 12 9.74 -2.19 -3.30
CA ILE A 12 10.74 -3.22 -3.67
C ILE A 12 12.14 -2.60 -3.76
N ILE A 13 12.30 -1.45 -4.42
CA ILE A 13 13.59 -0.75 -4.48
C ILE A 13 14.10 -0.44 -3.07
N PHE A 14 13.22 0.09 -2.20
CA PHE A 14 13.57 0.35 -0.81
C PHE A 14 14.04 -0.93 -0.09
N THR A 15 13.32 -2.06 -0.25
CA THR A 15 13.71 -3.34 0.35
C THR A 15 15.09 -3.81 -0.12
N TRP A 16 15.39 -3.70 -1.42
CA TRP A 16 16.70 -4.06 -1.97
C TRP A 16 17.82 -3.20 -1.38
N VAL A 17 17.65 -1.88 -1.41
CA VAL A 17 18.62 -0.93 -0.87
C VAL A 17 18.83 -1.18 0.63
N TRP A 18 17.75 -1.36 1.39
CA TRP A 18 17.82 -1.65 2.82
C TRP A 18 18.58 -2.95 3.12
N ALA A 19 18.26 -4.04 2.42
CA ALA A 19 18.91 -5.33 2.61
C ALA A 19 20.41 -5.27 2.29
N VAL A 20 20.80 -4.59 1.21
CA VAL A 20 22.21 -4.41 0.85
C VAL A 20 22.92 -3.52 1.88
N CYS A 21 22.35 -2.36 2.23
CA CYS A 21 22.94 -1.44 3.20
C CYS A 21 23.33 -2.12 4.52
N TRP A 22 22.48 -3.01 5.04
CA TRP A 22 22.71 -3.67 6.32
C TRP A 22 23.44 -5.03 6.23
N SER A 23 23.76 -5.51 5.03
CA SER A 23 24.57 -6.72 4.82
C SER A 23 25.97 -6.43 4.26
N ILE A 24 26.20 -5.26 3.67
CA ILE A 24 27.45 -4.97 2.96
C ILE A 24 28.59 -4.51 3.88
N GLY A 25 28.30 -4.06 5.10
CA GLY A 25 29.31 -3.55 6.06
C GLY A 25 30.55 -4.45 6.21
N PRO A 26 30.39 -5.77 6.45
CA PRO A 26 31.51 -6.70 6.55
C PRO A 26 32.43 -6.79 5.34
N ILE A 27 31.93 -6.48 4.14
CA ILE A 27 32.73 -6.47 2.91
C ILE A 27 33.74 -5.32 2.92
N PHE A 28 33.40 -4.21 3.59
CA PHE A 28 34.24 -3.02 3.70
C PHE A 28 35.00 -2.94 5.04
N GLY A 29 35.08 -4.05 5.78
CA GLY A 29 35.77 -4.12 7.07
C GLY A 29 34.97 -3.60 8.26
N TRP A 30 33.72 -3.17 8.07
CA TRP A 30 32.80 -2.90 9.19
C TRP A 30 32.11 -4.20 9.62
N GLY A 31 32.82 -5.00 10.40
CA GLY A 31 32.50 -6.41 10.66
C GLY A 31 33.22 -7.33 9.67
N LYS A 32 32.94 -8.63 9.73
CA LYS A 32 33.58 -9.65 8.88
C LYS A 32 32.60 -10.79 8.55
N TYR A 33 32.72 -11.34 7.35
CA TYR A 33 32.16 -12.66 7.03
C TYR A 33 33.25 -13.72 7.21
N THR A 34 32.98 -14.75 7.99
CA THR A 34 33.95 -15.81 8.33
C THR A 34 33.24 -17.15 8.52
N LEU A 35 34.01 -18.22 8.71
CA LEU A 35 33.50 -19.56 8.99
C LEU A 35 32.87 -19.64 10.39
N GLU A 36 31.82 -20.44 10.53
CA GLU A 36 31.15 -20.70 11.81
C GLU A 36 30.84 -22.19 12.04
N GLY A 37 30.46 -22.53 13.28
CA GLY A 37 30.02 -23.88 13.65
C GLY A 37 31.09 -24.93 13.38
N VAL A 38 30.78 -25.89 12.51
CA VAL A 38 31.72 -26.96 12.10
C VAL A 38 32.67 -26.55 10.96
N LEU A 39 32.75 -25.25 10.66
CA LEU A 39 33.64 -24.66 9.65
C LEU A 39 33.33 -25.04 8.19
N CYS A 40 32.09 -25.47 7.92
CA CYS A 40 31.63 -25.83 6.57
C CYS A 40 30.68 -24.80 5.94
N ASN A 41 30.43 -23.67 6.60
CA ASN A 41 29.63 -22.58 6.07
C ASN A 41 30.06 -21.24 6.68
N CYS A 42 29.72 -20.14 6.01
CA CYS A 42 30.07 -18.79 6.45
C CYS A 42 28.87 -18.04 7.00
N SER A 43 29.14 -17.12 7.94
CA SER A 43 28.21 -16.10 8.42
C SER A 43 28.96 -14.86 8.89
N PHE A 44 28.25 -13.86 9.41
CA PHE A 44 28.87 -12.68 9.99
C PHE A 44 29.57 -13.05 11.31
N ASP A 45 30.68 -12.39 11.60
CA ASP A 45 31.43 -12.59 12.83
C ASP A 45 30.66 -11.99 14.03
N TYR A 46 30.10 -12.88 14.86
CA TYR A 46 29.46 -12.54 16.13
C TYR A 46 30.30 -12.98 17.35
N ILE A 47 31.57 -13.34 17.12
CA ILE A 47 32.50 -13.75 18.18
C ILE A 47 33.42 -12.59 18.53
N SER A 48 33.92 -11.84 17.54
CA SER A 48 34.81 -10.71 17.77
C SER A 48 34.09 -9.56 18.48
N ARG A 49 34.63 -9.18 19.64
CA ARG A 49 34.06 -8.17 20.54
C ARG A 49 34.67 -6.77 20.39
N ASP A 50 35.43 -6.55 19.33
CA ASP A 50 35.96 -5.23 19.01
C ASP A 50 34.83 -4.25 18.61
N PRO A 51 35.03 -2.93 18.76
CA PRO A 51 33.99 -1.94 18.49
C PRO A 51 33.43 -1.99 17.06
N THR A 52 34.27 -2.32 16.08
CA THR A 52 33.88 -2.36 14.67
C THR A 52 32.91 -3.51 14.42
N THR A 53 33.26 -4.72 14.83
CA THR A 53 32.39 -5.89 14.71
C THR A 53 31.12 -5.73 15.54
N ARG A 54 31.24 -5.28 16.79
CA ARG A 54 30.09 -5.11 17.68
C ARG A 54 29.08 -4.09 17.18
N SER A 55 29.54 -2.95 16.68
CA SER A 55 28.64 -1.95 16.11
C SER A 55 27.93 -2.47 14.86
N ASN A 56 28.62 -3.22 14.00
CA ASN A 56 28.00 -3.87 12.85
C ASN A 56 26.91 -4.88 13.26
N VAL A 57 27.21 -5.77 14.22
CA VAL A 57 26.24 -6.73 14.77
C VAL A 57 25.01 -6.01 15.33
N LEU A 58 25.20 -4.98 16.16
CA LEU A 58 24.07 -4.19 16.71
C LEU A 58 23.23 -3.55 15.61
N CYS A 59 23.85 -2.98 14.58
CA CYS A 59 23.13 -2.40 13.44
C CYS A 59 22.34 -3.46 12.66
N MET A 60 22.90 -4.64 12.40
CA MET A 60 22.17 -5.74 11.77
C MET A 60 20.93 -6.13 12.59
N TYR A 61 21.06 -6.29 13.91
CA TYR A 61 19.91 -6.65 14.76
C TYR A 61 18.85 -5.55 14.81
N ILE A 62 19.24 -4.29 14.98
CA ILE A 62 18.27 -3.19 15.08
C ILE A 62 17.58 -2.98 13.74
N PHE A 63 18.33 -2.80 12.66
CA PHE A 63 17.79 -2.35 11.39
C PHE A 63 17.34 -3.49 10.47
N ALA A 64 18.05 -4.61 10.43
CA ALA A 64 17.69 -5.73 9.57
C ALA A 64 16.72 -6.72 10.23
N PHE A 65 16.60 -6.73 11.56
CA PHE A 65 15.71 -7.63 12.29
C PHE A 65 14.59 -6.89 13.04
N CYS A 66 14.91 -6.07 14.04
CA CYS A 66 13.90 -5.43 14.90
C CYS A 66 13.01 -4.43 14.15
N CYS A 67 13.57 -3.55 13.30
CA CYS A 67 12.78 -2.56 12.56
C CYS A 67 11.69 -3.19 11.68
N PRO A 68 11.99 -4.18 10.81
CA PRO A 68 10.94 -4.91 10.09
C PRO A 68 9.90 -5.56 11.00
N ILE A 69 10.32 -6.17 12.11
CA ILE A 69 9.39 -6.79 13.08
C ILE A 69 8.44 -5.76 13.68
N LEU A 70 8.94 -4.58 14.05
CA LEU A 70 8.11 -3.50 14.58
C LEU A 70 7.10 -2.99 13.56
N ILE A 71 7.50 -2.86 12.29
CA ILE A 71 6.58 -2.48 11.20
C ILE A 71 5.49 -3.55 11.06
N ILE A 72 5.88 -4.82 11.01
CA ILE A 72 4.96 -5.95 10.88
C ILE A 72 3.97 -6.00 12.06
N PHE A 73 4.49 -5.89 13.29
CA PHE A 73 3.69 -5.86 14.50
C PHE A 73 2.69 -4.71 14.47
N PHE A 74 3.15 -3.49 14.14
CA PHE A 74 2.28 -2.33 14.03
C PHE A 74 1.19 -2.53 12.99
N CYS A 75 1.52 -3.05 11.80
CA CYS A 75 0.53 -3.33 10.76
C CYS A 75 -0.54 -4.33 11.22
N TYR A 76 -0.14 -5.48 11.80
CA TYR A 76 -1.11 -6.48 12.24
C TYR A 76 -1.91 -6.07 13.48
N PHE A 77 -1.28 -5.35 14.42
CA PHE A 77 -2.00 -4.78 15.55
C PHE A 77 -3.15 -3.88 15.09
N ASN A 78 -2.88 -2.99 14.12
CA ASN A 78 -3.91 -2.13 13.55
C ASN A 78 -4.99 -2.92 12.79
N ILE A 79 -4.63 -4.00 12.09
CA ILE A 79 -5.60 -4.89 11.43
C ILE A 79 -6.55 -5.49 12.47
N VAL A 80 -6.02 -6.07 13.56
CA VAL A 80 -6.82 -6.69 14.63
C VAL A 80 -7.76 -5.67 15.28
N MET A 81 -7.26 -4.47 15.58
CA MET A 81 -8.07 -3.41 16.17
C MET A 81 -9.19 -2.95 15.22
N ALA A 82 -8.93 -2.97 13.91
CA ALA A 82 -9.91 -2.58 12.90
C ALA A 82 -11.01 -3.63 12.65
N VAL A 83 -10.83 -4.89 13.05
CA VAL A 83 -11.84 -5.96 12.85
C VAL A 83 -13.18 -5.58 13.47
N SER A 84 -13.17 -5.06 14.71
CA SER A 84 -14.40 -4.66 15.40
C SER A 84 -15.18 -3.53 14.69
N ASN A 85 -14.46 -2.63 14.03
CA ASN A 85 -15.09 -1.56 13.24
C ASN A 85 -15.60 -2.10 11.90
N HIS A 86 -14.85 -3.02 11.28
CA HIS A 86 -15.27 -3.69 10.05
C HIS A 86 -16.57 -4.48 10.23
N GLU A 87 -16.75 -5.18 11.36
CA GLU A 87 -18.01 -5.88 11.68
C GLU A 87 -19.20 -4.92 11.77
N LYS A 88 -19.03 -3.77 12.46
CA LYS A 88 -20.06 -2.75 12.58
C LYS A 88 -20.40 -2.11 11.22
N GLU A 89 -19.39 -1.84 10.41
CA GLU A 89 -19.56 -1.31 9.06
C GLU A 89 -20.30 -2.31 8.16
N MET A 90 -19.97 -3.60 8.22
CA MET A 90 -20.68 -4.64 7.48
C MET A 90 -22.14 -4.77 7.90
N ALA A 91 -22.43 -4.71 9.20
CA ALA A 91 -23.82 -4.68 9.69
C ALA A 91 -24.59 -3.44 9.23
N ALA A 92 -23.92 -2.29 9.11
CA ALA A 92 -24.53 -1.07 8.58
C ALA A 92 -24.76 -1.15 7.06
N MET A 93 -23.80 -1.71 6.30
CA MET A 93 -23.93 -1.93 4.87
C MET A 93 -25.01 -2.96 4.53
N ALA A 94 -25.22 -3.97 5.37
CA ALA A 94 -26.30 -4.95 5.20
C ALA A 94 -27.70 -4.33 5.16
N LYS A 95 -27.88 -3.13 5.74
CA LYS A 95 -29.14 -2.38 5.68
C LYS A 95 -29.28 -1.51 4.43
N ARG A 96 -28.20 -1.32 3.66
CA ARG A 96 -28.12 -0.36 2.55
C ARG A 96 -27.85 -1.01 1.20
N LEU A 97 -27.23 -2.19 1.18
CA LEU A 97 -26.86 -2.92 -0.02
C LEU A 97 -27.81 -4.09 -0.29
N ASN A 98 -27.98 -4.42 -1.57
CA ASN A 98 -28.69 -5.63 -1.97
C ASN A 98 -27.89 -6.88 -1.58
N ALA A 99 -28.58 -8.02 -1.45
CA ALA A 99 -27.97 -9.28 -1.01
C ALA A 99 -26.74 -9.70 -1.83
N LYS A 100 -26.75 -9.50 -3.15
CA LYS A 100 -25.62 -9.81 -4.04
C LYS A 100 -24.40 -8.91 -3.77
N GLU A 101 -24.63 -7.61 -3.60
CA GLU A 101 -23.55 -6.65 -3.34
C GLU A 101 -22.93 -6.86 -1.96
N LEU A 102 -23.76 -7.17 -0.96
CA LEU A 102 -23.31 -7.53 0.38
C LEU A 102 -22.46 -8.81 0.37
N ARG A 103 -22.91 -9.84 -0.36
CA ARG A 103 -22.18 -11.11 -0.48
C ARG A 103 -20.82 -10.92 -1.16
N LYS A 104 -20.76 -10.12 -2.23
CA LYS A 104 -19.49 -9.72 -2.88
C LYS A 104 -18.56 -8.97 -1.92
N ALA A 105 -19.08 -7.99 -1.17
CA ALA A 105 -18.30 -7.21 -0.22
C ALA A 105 -17.71 -8.11 0.90
N GLN A 106 -18.53 -9.03 1.43
CA GLN A 106 -18.11 -10.00 2.44
C GLN A 106 -17.07 -10.97 1.89
N ALA A 107 -17.26 -11.51 0.68
CA ALA A 107 -16.32 -12.41 0.02
C ALA A 107 -14.95 -11.73 -0.19
N GLY A 108 -14.95 -10.47 -0.62
CA GLY A 108 -13.72 -9.67 -0.75
C GLY A 108 -13.00 -9.47 0.58
N ALA A 109 -13.73 -9.16 1.66
CA ALA A 109 -13.16 -9.02 2.99
C ALA A 109 -12.58 -10.35 3.52
N ASN A 110 -13.28 -11.47 3.31
CA ASN A 110 -12.81 -12.80 3.68
C ASN A 110 -11.52 -13.17 2.92
N ALA A 111 -11.47 -12.91 1.61
CA ALA A 111 -10.30 -13.17 0.77
C ALA A 111 -9.08 -12.34 1.23
N GLU A 112 -9.25 -11.03 1.49
CA GLU A 112 -8.19 -10.17 2.03
C GLU A 112 -7.71 -10.64 3.42
N MET A 113 -8.64 -11.02 4.30
CA MET A 113 -8.32 -11.57 5.63
C MET A 113 -7.58 -12.90 5.54
N ARG A 114 -7.93 -13.77 4.58
CA ARG A 114 -7.20 -15.02 4.33
C ARG A 114 -5.76 -14.75 3.94
N LEU A 115 -5.50 -13.80 3.03
CA LEU A 115 -4.14 -13.39 2.67
C LEU A 115 -3.37 -12.78 3.84
N ALA A 116 -4.04 -12.01 4.71
CA ALA A 116 -3.44 -11.49 5.94
C ALA A 116 -3.03 -12.63 6.90
N LYS A 117 -3.89 -13.65 7.08
CA LYS A 117 -3.57 -14.84 7.90
C LYS A 117 -2.37 -15.61 7.35
N ILE A 118 -2.32 -15.85 6.04
CA ILE A 118 -1.16 -16.48 5.39
C ILE A 118 0.11 -15.66 5.68
N SER A 119 0.01 -14.33 5.59
CA SER A 119 1.11 -13.42 5.86
C SER A 119 1.58 -13.45 7.33
N ILE A 120 0.70 -13.74 8.29
CA ILE A 120 1.07 -13.97 9.70
C ILE A 120 1.83 -15.30 9.86
N VAL A 121 1.41 -16.35 9.14
CA VAL A 121 2.06 -17.67 9.19
C VAL A 121 3.49 -17.60 8.65
N ILE A 122 3.72 -16.96 7.50
CA ILE A 122 5.07 -16.80 6.93
C ILE A 122 5.98 -15.97 7.85
N VAL A 123 5.46 -14.92 8.49
CA VAL A 123 6.22 -14.10 9.45
C VAL A 123 6.57 -14.92 10.69
N SER A 124 5.59 -15.63 11.24
CA SER A 124 5.79 -16.51 12.40
C SER A 124 6.83 -17.58 12.11
N GLN A 125 6.76 -18.19 10.92
CA GLN A 125 7.74 -19.16 10.46
C GLN A 125 9.14 -18.53 10.42
N PHE A 126 9.31 -17.36 9.78
CA PHE A 126 10.61 -16.68 9.73
C PHE A 126 11.17 -16.39 11.12
N LEU A 127 10.34 -15.85 12.03
CA LEU A 127 10.77 -15.55 13.40
C LEU A 127 11.16 -16.80 14.17
N LEU A 128 10.36 -17.85 14.10
CA LEU A 128 10.67 -19.13 14.76
C LEU A 128 11.96 -19.75 14.21
N SER A 129 12.22 -19.61 12.90
CA SER A 129 13.43 -20.15 12.28
C SER A 129 14.69 -19.36 12.59
N TRP A 130 14.62 -18.03 12.62
CA TRP A 130 15.80 -17.18 12.81
C TRP A 130 16.10 -16.85 14.27
N SER A 131 15.09 -16.78 15.14
CA SER A 131 15.29 -16.38 16.55
C SER A 131 16.28 -17.27 17.31
N PRO A 132 16.28 -18.62 17.17
CA PRO A 132 17.25 -19.45 17.86
C PRO A 132 18.70 -19.10 17.50
N TYR A 133 18.98 -18.90 16.20
CA TYR A 133 20.31 -18.51 15.73
C TYR A 133 20.67 -17.09 16.18
N ALA A 134 19.72 -16.16 16.10
CA ALA A 134 19.90 -14.79 16.57
C ALA A 134 20.20 -14.73 18.07
N VAL A 135 19.59 -15.58 18.89
CA VAL A 135 19.91 -15.69 20.32
C VAL A 135 21.34 -16.19 20.52
N VAL A 136 21.75 -17.27 19.84
CA VAL A 136 23.12 -17.80 19.96
C VAL A 136 24.19 -16.78 19.57
N ALA A 137 23.97 -16.03 18.49
CA ALA A 137 24.90 -14.98 18.08
C ALA A 137 24.97 -13.82 19.11
N LEU A 138 23.86 -13.44 19.75
CA LEU A 138 23.89 -12.47 20.86
C LEU A 138 24.60 -13.02 22.11
N LEU A 139 24.42 -14.31 22.42
CA LEU A 139 25.14 -14.96 23.51
C LEU A 139 26.66 -14.96 23.24
N ALA A 140 27.08 -15.24 22.01
CA ALA A 140 28.49 -15.14 21.63
C ALA A 140 29.03 -13.71 21.79
N GLN A 141 28.23 -12.70 21.43
CA GLN A 141 28.69 -11.31 21.42
C GLN A 141 28.67 -10.63 22.79
N PHE A 142 27.72 -10.99 23.65
CA PHE A 142 27.47 -10.31 24.93
C PHE A 142 27.47 -11.22 26.16
N GLY A 143 27.27 -12.52 25.97
CA GLY A 143 27.15 -13.52 27.04
C GLY A 143 28.39 -14.39 27.24
N PRO A 144 28.23 -15.59 27.82
CA PRO A 144 29.31 -16.56 27.99
C PRO A 144 29.60 -17.29 26.66
N LEU A 145 30.81 -17.10 26.12
CA LEU A 145 31.21 -17.69 24.83
C LEU A 145 31.31 -19.21 24.91
N GLU A 146 31.58 -19.76 26.10
CA GLU A 146 31.67 -21.19 26.37
C GLU A 146 30.35 -21.96 26.11
N TRP A 147 29.20 -21.28 26.07
CA TRP A 147 27.93 -21.90 25.69
C TRP A 147 27.79 -22.07 24.18
N VAL A 148 28.58 -21.34 23.39
CA VAL A 148 28.54 -21.33 21.92
C VAL A 148 29.48 -22.41 21.38
N THR A 149 29.10 -23.66 21.63
CA THR A 149 29.78 -24.83 21.07
C THR A 149 29.49 -25.00 19.56
N PRO A 150 30.27 -25.81 18.82
CA PRO A 150 30.05 -26.03 17.39
C PRO A 150 28.61 -26.43 17.06
N TYR A 151 27.99 -27.33 17.83
CA TYR A 151 26.60 -27.75 17.59
C TYR A 151 25.56 -26.74 18.11
N ALA A 152 25.87 -26.00 19.18
CA ALA A 152 25.02 -24.92 19.66
C ALA A 152 24.89 -23.79 18.62
N ALA A 153 25.90 -23.56 17.77
CA ALA A 153 25.82 -22.66 16.63
C ALA A 153 25.25 -23.35 15.36
N GLN A 154 25.71 -24.57 15.06
CA GLN A 154 25.38 -25.25 13.80
C GLN A 154 23.91 -25.64 13.69
N LEU A 155 23.29 -26.20 14.73
CA LEU A 155 21.89 -26.65 14.63
C LEU A 155 20.91 -25.47 14.42
N PRO A 156 20.98 -24.36 15.19
CA PRO A 156 20.13 -23.20 14.95
C PRO A 156 20.34 -22.55 13.59
N VAL A 157 21.57 -22.47 13.08
CA VAL A 157 21.78 -21.87 11.76
C VAL A 157 21.20 -22.72 10.63
N MET A 158 21.25 -24.05 10.74
CA MET A 158 20.61 -24.92 9.74
C MET A 158 19.09 -24.70 9.70
N PHE A 159 18.46 -24.50 10.86
CA PHE A 159 17.05 -24.16 10.94
C PHE A 159 16.74 -22.78 10.35
N ALA A 160 17.60 -21.78 10.60
CA ALA A 160 17.49 -20.46 9.98
C ALA A 160 17.63 -20.52 8.45
N LYS A 161 18.60 -21.28 7.92
CA LYS A 161 18.78 -21.46 6.46
C LYS A 161 17.59 -22.18 5.81
N ALA A 162 17.03 -23.19 6.48
CA ALA A 162 15.81 -23.87 6.03
C ALA A 162 14.57 -22.95 5.99
N SER A 163 14.60 -21.77 6.63
CA SER A 163 13.49 -20.82 6.56
C SER A 163 13.09 -20.46 5.13
N ALA A 164 14.05 -20.39 4.21
CA ALA A 164 13.80 -19.91 2.85
C ALA A 164 12.95 -20.87 1.99
N ILE A 165 12.82 -22.14 2.41
CA ILE A 165 12.06 -23.15 1.65
C ILE A 165 10.61 -23.28 2.11
N HIS A 166 10.22 -22.71 3.25
CA HIS A 166 8.87 -22.91 3.79
C HIS A 166 7.79 -22.09 3.08
N ASN A 167 8.09 -20.90 2.56
CA ASN A 167 7.09 -20.03 1.94
C ASN A 167 6.33 -20.71 0.78
N PRO A 168 7.00 -21.33 -0.22
CA PRO A 168 6.30 -22.07 -1.27
C PRO A 168 5.36 -23.17 -0.74
N MET A 169 5.78 -23.91 0.29
CA MET A 169 4.97 -24.96 0.91
C MET A 169 3.76 -24.38 1.66
N ILE A 170 3.93 -23.24 2.34
CA ILE A 170 2.81 -22.55 2.99
C ILE A 170 1.79 -22.11 1.93
N TYR A 171 2.24 -21.53 0.82
CA TYR A 171 1.33 -21.12 -0.25
C TYR A 171 0.63 -22.32 -0.91
N SER A 172 1.33 -23.43 -1.14
CA SER A 172 0.74 -24.61 -1.79
C SER A 172 -0.37 -25.28 -0.97
N VAL A 173 -0.48 -25.00 0.33
CA VAL A 173 -1.56 -25.56 1.19
C VAL A 173 -2.59 -24.53 1.64
N SER A 174 -2.37 -23.23 1.40
CA SER A 174 -3.23 -22.18 1.96
C SER A 174 -3.69 -21.11 0.97
N HIS A 175 -2.97 -20.90 -0.13
CA HIS A 175 -3.25 -19.83 -1.10
C HIS A 175 -4.09 -20.36 -2.28
N PRO A 176 -5.38 -19.98 -2.38
CA PRO A 176 -6.33 -20.62 -3.30
C PRO A 176 -5.98 -20.40 -4.78
N LYS A 177 -5.81 -19.14 -5.23
CA LYS A 177 -5.39 -18.85 -6.62
C LYS A 177 -4.04 -19.45 -7.03
N PHE A 178 -3.11 -19.59 -6.07
CA PHE A 178 -1.81 -20.21 -6.32
C PHE A 178 -1.95 -21.73 -6.44
N ARG A 179 -2.82 -22.33 -5.62
CA ARG A 179 -3.17 -23.76 -5.71
C ARG A 179 -3.91 -24.09 -7.00
N GLU A 180 -4.84 -23.24 -7.44
CA GLU A 180 -5.50 -23.34 -8.75
C GLU A 180 -4.44 -23.39 -9.86
N ALA A 181 -3.53 -22.41 -9.88
CA ALA A 181 -2.44 -22.38 -10.87
C ALA A 181 -1.52 -23.62 -10.81
N ILE A 182 -1.18 -24.14 -9.62
CA ILE A 182 -0.41 -25.40 -9.50
C ILE A 182 -1.22 -26.57 -10.04
N SER A 183 -2.53 -26.63 -9.79
CA SER A 183 -3.38 -27.72 -10.26
C SER A 183 -3.46 -27.77 -11.80
N GLU A 184 -3.43 -26.60 -12.44
CA GLU A 184 -3.45 -26.48 -13.91
C GLU A 184 -2.09 -26.75 -14.56
N THR A 185 -0.98 -26.48 -13.86
CA THR A 185 0.38 -26.55 -14.44
C THR A 185 1.23 -27.72 -13.94
N PHE A 186 1.21 -27.99 -12.63
CA PHE A 186 2.00 -29.02 -11.96
C PHE A 186 1.16 -29.80 -10.92
N PRO A 187 0.07 -30.48 -11.33
CA PRO A 187 -0.90 -31.09 -10.40
C PRO A 187 -0.29 -32.14 -9.46
N TRP A 188 0.81 -32.79 -9.86
CA TRP A 188 1.51 -33.78 -9.05
C TRP A 188 2.07 -33.21 -7.73
N LEU A 189 2.27 -31.90 -7.64
CA LEU A 189 2.68 -31.21 -6.40
C LEU A 189 1.55 -31.13 -5.35
N LEU A 190 0.29 -31.30 -5.76
CA LEU A 190 -0.89 -31.23 -4.87
C LEU A 190 -1.48 -32.59 -4.52
N THR A 191 -0.74 -33.68 -4.73
CA THR A 191 -1.21 -35.05 -4.46
C THR A 191 -1.73 -35.27 -3.04
N CYS A 192 -1.05 -34.74 -2.03
CA CYS A 192 -1.47 -34.80 -0.62
C CYS A 192 -2.40 -33.66 -0.19
N CYS A 193 -2.67 -32.69 -1.07
CA CYS A 193 -3.42 -31.47 -0.79
C CYS A 193 -4.26 -31.09 -2.01
N GLN A 194 -5.09 -32.02 -2.49
CA GLN A 194 -5.84 -31.86 -3.75
C GLN A 194 -6.61 -30.53 -3.76
N PHE A 195 -6.57 -29.86 -4.91
CA PHE A 195 -7.30 -28.62 -5.12
C PHE A 195 -8.79 -28.92 -5.34
N ASP A 196 -9.65 -28.09 -4.76
CA ASP A 196 -11.09 -28.06 -5.02
C ASP A 196 -11.47 -26.65 -5.51
N ASP A 197 -12.26 -26.57 -6.58
CA ASP A 197 -12.74 -25.30 -7.15
C ASP A 197 -13.42 -24.40 -6.10
N LYS A 198 -14.04 -25.02 -5.07
CA LYS A 198 -14.62 -24.32 -3.91
C LYS A 198 -13.65 -23.41 -3.19
N GLU A 199 -12.35 -23.71 -3.23
CA GLU A 199 -11.33 -22.88 -2.57
C GLU A 199 -11.23 -21.47 -3.15
N THR A 200 -11.65 -21.30 -4.41
CA THR A 200 -11.61 -20.03 -5.16
C THR A 200 -12.98 -19.37 -5.30
N GLU A 201 -14.05 -19.96 -4.75
CA GLU A 201 -15.40 -19.38 -4.85
C GLU A 201 -15.48 -17.98 -4.24
N GLU A 202 -14.89 -17.78 -3.05
CA GLU A 202 -14.84 -16.46 -2.41
C GLU A 202 -14.05 -15.44 -3.25
N ASP A 203 -12.94 -15.86 -3.88
CA ASP A 203 -12.14 -14.99 -4.75
C ASP A 203 -12.90 -14.61 -6.04
N LYS A 204 -13.54 -15.60 -6.69
CA LYS A 204 -14.34 -15.41 -7.90
C LYS A 204 -15.53 -14.50 -7.64
N GLU A 205 -16.17 -14.66 -6.48
CA GLU A 205 -17.27 -13.80 -6.05
C GLU A 205 -16.83 -12.36 -5.72
N ALA A 206 -15.68 -12.20 -5.07
CA ALA A 206 -15.11 -10.88 -4.79
C ALA A 206 -14.80 -10.08 -6.07
N GLU A 207 -14.45 -10.78 -7.16
CA GLU A 207 -14.08 -10.18 -8.45
C GLU A 207 -15.25 -10.02 -9.43
N ALA A 208 -16.38 -10.70 -9.20
CA ALA A 208 -17.54 -10.69 -10.10
C ALA A 208 -18.10 -9.27 -10.35
N GLU A 209 -18.31 -8.90 -11.61
CA GLU A 209 -18.97 -7.63 -11.97
C GLU A 209 -20.47 -7.69 -11.64
N ILE A 210 -21.00 -6.63 -11.00
CA ILE A 210 -22.43 -6.52 -10.74
C ILE A 210 -23.05 -5.73 -11.91
N PRO A 211 -23.98 -6.30 -12.68
CA PRO A 211 -24.63 -5.61 -13.80
C PRO A 211 -25.30 -4.31 -13.34
N ALA A 212 -25.17 -3.24 -14.15
CA ALA A 212 -25.66 -1.90 -13.81
C ALA A 212 -27.18 -1.82 -13.51
N GLY A 213 -27.97 -2.77 -14.01
CA GLY A 213 -29.42 -2.86 -13.75
C GLY A 213 -29.79 -3.43 -12.37
N GLU A 214 -28.84 -3.99 -11.62
CA GLU A 214 -29.05 -4.56 -10.27
C GLU A 214 -28.39 -3.73 -9.15
N GLN A 215 -27.67 -2.65 -9.51
CA GLN A 215 -26.99 -1.72 -8.59
C GLN A 215 -27.93 -0.67 -7.98
N SER A 216 -29.16 -0.55 -8.48
CA SER A 216 -30.20 0.26 -7.84
C SER A 216 -30.96 -0.60 -6.83
N GLY A 217 -30.68 -0.39 -5.54
CA GLY A 217 -31.52 -0.90 -4.47
C GLY A 217 -32.95 -0.41 -4.63
N ASP A 218 -33.86 -1.31 -4.95
CA ASP A 218 -35.25 -1.24 -4.55
C ASP A 218 -35.31 -1.34 -3.01
N ALA A 219 -35.10 -0.22 -2.34
CA ALA A 219 -35.48 -0.05 -0.95
C ALA A 219 -36.19 1.30 -0.81
N PRO A 220 -37.52 1.33 -0.70
CA PRO A 220 -38.25 2.54 -0.35
C PRO A 220 -38.04 2.80 1.14
N SER A 221 -36.90 3.37 1.53
CA SER A 221 -36.78 4.02 2.84
C SER A 221 -37.30 5.45 2.72
N ALA A 222 -37.98 5.92 3.76
CA ALA A 222 -38.60 7.25 3.82
C ALA A 222 -37.64 8.42 3.49
N ASP A 223 -36.33 8.17 3.52
CA ASP A 223 -35.28 9.13 3.15
C ASP A 223 -35.24 9.44 1.64
N ALA A 224 -35.65 8.51 0.78
CA ALA A 224 -35.64 8.71 -0.67
C ALA A 224 -36.70 9.74 -1.12
N ALA A 225 -37.83 9.81 -0.42
CA ALA A 225 -38.87 10.80 -0.66
C ALA A 225 -38.38 12.21 -0.28
N GLN A 226 -37.72 12.34 0.88
CA GLN A 226 -37.12 13.62 1.32
C GLN A 226 -35.99 14.08 0.38
N MET A 227 -35.16 13.16 -0.12
CA MET A 227 -34.09 13.50 -1.05
C MET A 227 -34.64 13.91 -2.43
N LYS A 228 -35.75 13.30 -2.87
CA LYS A 228 -36.44 13.67 -4.11
C LYS A 228 -37.14 15.03 -3.99
N GLU A 229 -37.72 15.35 -2.83
CA GLU A 229 -38.25 16.69 -2.55
C GLU A 229 -37.14 17.75 -2.50
N MET A 230 -36.01 17.45 -1.84
CA MET A 230 -34.87 18.37 -1.76
C MET A 230 -34.26 18.63 -3.15
N MET A 231 -34.13 17.59 -3.99
CA MET A 231 -33.68 17.76 -5.38
C MET A 231 -34.69 18.53 -6.22
N ALA A 232 -36.00 18.29 -6.07
CA ALA A 232 -37.04 19.06 -6.75
C ALA A 232 -37.05 20.53 -6.31
N MET A 233 -36.75 20.80 -5.04
CA MET A 233 -36.62 22.16 -4.49
C MET A 233 -35.37 22.87 -5.04
N MET A 234 -34.22 22.17 -5.13
CA MET A 234 -33.01 22.67 -5.79
C MET A 234 -33.24 22.96 -7.27
N GLN A 235 -33.99 22.11 -7.98
CA GLN A 235 -34.31 22.29 -9.39
C GLN A 235 -35.23 23.49 -9.62
N LYS A 236 -36.22 23.71 -8.74
CA LYS A 236 -37.05 24.92 -8.75
C LYS A 236 -36.24 26.18 -8.44
N MET A 237 -35.26 26.10 -7.53
CA MET A 237 -34.35 27.21 -7.25
C MET A 237 -33.48 27.56 -8.47
N GLN A 238 -32.96 26.55 -9.17
CA GLN A 238 -32.19 26.76 -10.41
C GLN A 238 -33.05 27.32 -11.56
N GLN A 239 -34.30 26.87 -11.69
CA GLN A 239 -35.23 27.41 -12.69
C GLN A 239 -35.60 28.87 -12.41
N GLN A 240 -35.69 29.28 -11.15
CA GLN A 240 -35.89 30.70 -10.80
C GLN A 240 -34.65 31.56 -11.09
N GLN A 241 -33.44 30.99 -11.02
CA GLN A 241 -32.19 31.70 -11.37
C GLN A 241 -31.97 31.87 -12.88
N GLN A 242 -32.69 31.13 -13.74
CA GLN A 242 -32.59 31.24 -15.20
C GLN A 242 -33.51 32.33 -15.81
N GLN A 243 -34.30 33.05 -15.00
CA GLN A 243 -35.02 34.25 -15.44
C GLN A 243 -34.31 35.54 -14.98
N GLN A 244 -33.12 35.81 -15.51
CA GLN A 244 -32.56 37.16 -15.58
C GLN A 244 -32.12 37.46 -17.02
N PRO A 245 -32.42 38.66 -17.57
CA PRO A 245 -32.18 38.95 -18.96
C PRO A 245 -30.69 39.22 -19.27
N ALA A 246 -30.36 38.95 -20.54
CA ALA A 246 -29.04 38.78 -21.13
C ALA A 246 -28.10 40.00 -21.08
N GLY A 247 -26.79 39.72 -21.14
CA GLY A 247 -25.82 40.68 -21.66
C GLY A 247 -24.37 40.28 -21.46
N TYR A 248 -23.77 39.50 -22.37
CA TYR A 248 -22.34 39.56 -22.73
C TYR A 248 -22.13 38.86 -24.09
N PRO A 249 -21.34 39.43 -25.02
CA PRO A 249 -21.12 38.82 -26.34
C PRO A 249 -20.08 37.68 -26.26
N PRO A 250 -20.12 36.69 -27.18
CA PRO A 250 -19.25 35.51 -27.12
C PRO A 250 -17.81 35.81 -27.62
N PRO A 251 -16.80 35.04 -27.16
CA PRO A 251 -15.41 35.20 -27.59
C PRO A 251 -15.20 34.68 -29.02
N ALA A 252 -14.46 35.44 -29.83
CA ALA A 252 -14.05 35.05 -31.17
C ALA A 252 -13.09 33.84 -31.13
N GLY A 253 -13.47 32.76 -31.81
CA GLY A 253 -12.62 31.58 -32.02
C GLY A 253 -11.54 31.82 -33.07
N TYR A 254 -10.37 31.22 -32.87
CA TYR A 254 -9.28 31.19 -33.85
C TYR A 254 -9.66 30.35 -35.08
N PRO A 255 -9.33 30.79 -36.32
CA PRO A 255 -9.54 29.98 -37.52
C PRO A 255 -8.44 28.91 -37.68
N PRO A 256 -8.76 27.77 -38.32
CA PRO A 256 -7.79 26.70 -38.56
C PRO A 256 -6.98 26.99 -39.82
N GLN A 257 -5.66 27.10 -39.70
CA GLN A 257 -4.74 27.12 -40.85
C GLN A 257 -3.77 25.95 -40.75
N GLY A 258 -3.81 25.11 -41.79
CA GLY A 258 -3.05 23.87 -41.93
C GLY A 258 -1.55 24.10 -42.06
N TYR A 259 -0.80 23.07 -41.65
CA TYR A 259 0.65 23.02 -41.74
C TYR A 259 1.13 22.94 -43.20
N PRO A 260 2.08 23.79 -43.64
CA PRO A 260 2.89 23.53 -44.82
C PRO A 260 4.09 22.62 -44.49
N PRO A 261 4.53 21.75 -45.42
CA PRO A 261 5.63 20.82 -45.17
C PRO A 261 6.96 21.43 -45.63
N GLN A 262 7.86 21.80 -44.72
CA GLN A 262 9.28 21.95 -45.04
C GLN A 262 10.15 21.93 -43.78
N GLY A 263 11.30 21.25 -43.92
CA GLY A 263 12.12 20.71 -42.83
C GLY A 263 12.91 21.72 -42.00
N TYR A 264 13.42 21.22 -40.88
CA TYR A 264 14.24 21.93 -39.91
C TYR A 264 15.62 22.31 -40.48
N PRO A 265 16.06 23.57 -40.34
CA PRO A 265 17.47 23.92 -40.29
C PRO A 265 17.99 23.95 -38.84
N PRO A 266 19.23 23.49 -38.57
CA PRO A 266 19.80 23.47 -37.22
C PRO A 266 20.68 24.71 -36.97
N GLN A 267 20.43 25.45 -35.88
CA GLN A 267 21.35 26.35 -35.15
C GLN A 267 20.51 27.03 -34.06
N GLY A 268 20.80 26.88 -32.76
CA GLY A 268 21.99 27.37 -32.06
C GLY A 268 21.52 28.47 -31.10
N TYR A 269 21.51 28.22 -29.79
CA TYR A 269 21.05 29.17 -28.77
C TYR A 269 22.02 30.35 -28.62
N PRO A 270 21.54 31.60 -28.60
CA PRO A 270 22.24 32.70 -27.95
C PRO A 270 21.66 32.97 -26.53
N PRO A 271 22.52 33.19 -25.51
CA PRO A 271 22.09 33.49 -24.15
C PRO A 271 21.95 35.01 -23.96
N GLN A 272 20.79 35.50 -23.53
CA GLN A 272 20.70 36.88 -23.06
C GLN A 272 19.62 37.07 -21.98
N GLY A 273 20.02 37.80 -20.95
CA GLY A 273 19.45 37.83 -19.62
C GLY A 273 18.07 38.50 -19.49
N TYR A 274 17.41 38.18 -18.37
CA TYR A 274 16.19 38.83 -17.93
C TYR A 274 16.49 40.21 -17.29
N PRO A 275 15.81 41.29 -17.70
CA PRO A 275 15.70 42.50 -16.89
C PRO A 275 14.49 42.42 -15.92
N PRO A 276 14.58 42.95 -14.68
CA PRO A 276 13.53 42.87 -13.67
C PRO A 276 12.66 44.13 -13.61
N GLN A 277 11.34 43.99 -13.46
CA GLN A 277 10.38 45.02 -13.02
C GLN A 277 8.99 44.35 -12.97
N GLY A 278 8.11 44.47 -11.99
CA GLY A 278 7.95 45.32 -10.82
C GLY A 278 6.45 45.29 -10.50
N TYR A 279 6.04 45.01 -9.26
CA TYR A 279 4.62 44.88 -8.87
C TYR A 279 3.89 46.25 -8.92
N PRO A 280 2.65 46.34 -9.45
CA PRO A 280 1.83 47.54 -9.29
C PRO A 280 1.09 47.54 -7.93
N PRO A 281 0.86 48.71 -7.28
CA PRO A 281 0.26 48.81 -5.95
C PRO A 281 -1.27 48.84 -5.97
N GLN A 282 -1.86 48.37 -4.86
CA GLN A 282 -3.29 48.43 -4.52
C GLN A 282 -3.73 49.86 -4.19
N GLY A 283 -4.91 50.27 -4.69
CA GLY A 283 -5.60 51.49 -4.30
C GLY A 283 -7.11 51.24 -4.12
N ALA A 284 -7.64 51.60 -2.95
CA ALA A 284 -9.02 51.41 -2.51
C ALA A 284 -9.99 52.45 -3.15
N PRO A 285 -11.31 52.16 -3.22
CA PRO A 285 -12.30 53.05 -3.82
C PRO A 285 -12.83 54.10 -2.82
N PRO A 286 -13.19 55.33 -3.26
CA PRO A 286 -13.84 56.33 -2.41
C PRO A 286 -15.37 56.18 -2.38
N GLN A 287 -15.94 56.43 -1.20
CA GLN A 287 -17.37 56.49 -0.90
C GLN A 287 -17.97 57.84 -1.35
N GLY A 288 -19.19 57.83 -1.89
CA GLY A 288 -20.01 59.03 -2.15
C GLY A 288 -21.48 58.75 -1.83
N ALA A 289 -22.06 59.59 -0.96
CA ALA A 289 -23.40 59.48 -0.38
C ALA A 289 -24.54 59.92 -1.34
N PRO A 290 -25.80 59.49 -1.10
CA PRO A 290 -26.95 59.88 -1.92
C PRO A 290 -27.64 61.17 -1.42
N PRO A 291 -28.28 61.97 -2.29
CA PRO A 291 -29.17 63.04 -1.85
C PRO A 291 -30.63 62.58 -1.74
N ALA A 292 -31.29 63.07 -0.70
CA ALA A 292 -32.72 62.96 -0.45
C ALA A 292 -33.53 63.95 -1.28
N ALA A 293 -34.69 63.54 -1.78
CA ALA A 293 -35.75 64.43 -2.24
C ALA A 293 -37.11 63.91 -1.72
N ALA A 294 -37.80 64.78 -0.98
CA ALA A 294 -39.11 64.56 -0.39
C ALA A 294 -40.25 64.88 -1.39
N PRO A 295 -41.49 64.39 -1.18
CA PRO A 295 -42.66 64.70 -2.01
C PRO A 295 -43.38 65.97 -1.48
N PRO A 296 -44.30 66.61 -2.24
CA PRO A 296 -45.73 66.28 -2.10
C PRO A 296 -46.67 66.59 -3.29
N GLN A 297 -47.86 65.95 -3.22
CA GLN A 297 -49.22 66.44 -3.55
C GLN A 297 -49.60 66.94 -4.97
N GLY A 298 -50.70 66.36 -5.48
CA GLY A 298 -51.46 66.82 -6.66
C GLY A 298 -52.18 65.68 -7.34
#